data_AF-A0A5B7C926-F1
#
_entry.id   AF-A0A5B7C926-F1
#
_cell.length_a   1.000
_cell.length_b   1.000
_cell.length_c   1.000
_cell.angle_alpha   90.00
_cell.angle_beta   90.00
_cell.angle_gamma   90.00
#
_symmetry.space_group_name_H-M   'P 1'
#
loop_
_entity.id
_entity.type
_entity.pdbx_description
1 polymer ?
#
loop_
_entity_poly.entity_id
_entity_poly.type
_entity_poly.pdbx_seq_one_letter_code
_entity_poly.pdbx_strand_id
1 'polypeptide(L)'
;YLSHNQLTGPVPKSLGDLNFTVIDFSRNKLVGDLSFLFGYNKTIQIVDFSRNIFEFDLSKVKFPASLTSLDLNHNKITGSLPAGLAGLDLQYLNVSYNRLCGRIPKGGKLQSFDYSSYFHNRCLCGAPSPACK
;
A
#
# COMPACT_ATOMS: atom_id res chain seq x y z
N TYR A 1 -6.74 -13.95 6.81
CA TYR A 1 -7.98 -13.17 6.67
C TYR A 1 -8.48 -12.79 8.05
N LEU A 2 -8.58 -11.50 8.35
CA LEU A 2 -9.13 -10.94 9.60
C LEU A 2 -10.01 -9.71 9.31
N SER A 3 -10.53 -9.59 8.08
CA SER A 3 -11.28 -8.42 7.65
C SER A 3 -12.65 -8.27 8.32
N HIS A 4 -13.19 -7.06 8.32
CA HIS A 4 -14.52 -6.73 8.87
C HIS A 4 -14.68 -7.05 10.36
N ASN A 5 -13.72 -6.63 11.17
CA ASN A 5 -13.77 -6.80 12.61
C ASN A 5 -13.62 -5.45 13.35
N GLN A 6 -13.57 -5.52 14.68
CA GLN A 6 -13.29 -4.38 15.55
C GLN A 6 -11.89 -4.47 16.16
N LEU A 7 -10.95 -5.14 15.48
CA LEU A 7 -9.60 -5.31 15.99
C LEU A 7 -8.92 -3.95 16.14
N THR A 8 -8.19 -3.78 17.24
CA THR A 8 -7.48 -2.54 17.59
C THR A 8 -6.04 -2.88 17.97
N GLY A 9 -5.22 -1.84 18.14
CA GLY A 9 -3.81 -2.01 18.50
C GLY A 9 -2.92 -2.32 17.28
N PRO A 10 -1.61 -2.44 17.52
CA PRO A 10 -0.64 -2.73 16.47
C PRO A 10 -0.66 -4.20 16.06
N VAL A 11 -0.32 -4.48 14.80
CA VAL A 11 -0.06 -5.84 14.34
C VAL A 11 1.28 -6.32 14.94
N PRO A 12 1.35 -7.52 15.55
CA PRO A 12 2.59 -8.03 16.13
C PRO A 12 3.71 -8.18 15.09
N LYS A 13 4.90 -7.65 15.40
CA LYS A 13 6.06 -7.69 14.49
C LYS A 13 6.52 -9.10 14.13
N SER A 14 6.24 -10.10 14.98
CA SER A 14 6.54 -11.51 14.70
C SER A 14 5.82 -12.06 13.47
N LEU A 15 4.70 -11.44 13.02
CA LEU A 15 4.11 -11.79 11.73
C LEU A 15 5.07 -11.49 10.57
N GLY A 16 6.00 -10.55 10.75
CA GLY A 16 7.07 -10.25 9.80
C GLY A 16 8.06 -11.39 9.59
N ASP A 17 8.09 -12.42 10.44
CA ASP A 17 8.95 -13.59 10.26
C ASP A 17 8.34 -14.63 9.32
N LEU A 18 7.04 -14.52 9.07
CA LEU A 18 6.29 -15.46 8.24
C LEU A 18 6.26 -15.03 6.77
N ASN A 19 5.99 -16.00 5.90
CA ASN A 19 5.71 -15.80 4.49
C ASN A 19 4.24 -16.07 4.24
N PHE A 20 3.54 -15.07 3.73
CA PHE A 20 2.14 -15.16 3.36
C PHE A 20 2.01 -15.10 1.84
N THR A 21 0.94 -15.69 1.31
CA THR A 21 0.50 -15.45 -0.07
C THR A 21 -0.55 -14.34 -0.08
N VAL A 22 -1.44 -14.32 0.91
CA VAL A 22 -2.53 -13.36 1.05
C VAL A 22 -2.58 -12.86 2.49
N ILE A 23 -2.67 -11.54 2.66
CA ILE A 23 -3.05 -10.94 3.94
C ILE A 23 -4.19 -9.96 3.69
N ASP A 24 -5.25 -10.14 4.46
CA ASP A 24 -6.41 -9.24 4.47
C ASP A 24 -6.71 -8.88 5.92
N PHE A 25 -6.47 -7.61 6.27
CA PHE A 25 -6.76 -6.96 7.54
C PHE A 25 -7.80 -5.85 7.38
N SER A 26 -8.45 -5.76 6.24
CA SER A 26 -9.30 -4.64 5.88
C SER A 26 -10.45 -4.40 6.85
N ARG A 27 -10.90 -3.14 6.95
CA ARG A 27 -12.08 -2.75 7.75
C ARG A 27 -11.96 -3.17 9.22
N ASN A 28 -10.94 -2.63 9.86
CA ASN A 28 -10.67 -2.76 11.29
C ASN A 28 -10.33 -1.38 11.88
N LYS A 29 -9.82 -1.35 13.11
CA LYS A 29 -9.29 -0.16 13.80
C LYS A 29 -7.82 -0.36 14.17
N LEU A 30 -7.10 -1.15 13.39
CA LEU A 30 -5.69 -1.46 13.62
C LEU A 30 -4.83 -0.23 13.36
N VAL A 31 -3.72 -0.12 14.09
CA VAL A 31 -2.80 1.02 14.05
C VAL A 31 -1.36 0.56 13.81
N GLY A 32 -0.46 1.52 13.58
CA GLY A 32 0.98 1.28 13.54
C GLY A 32 1.52 1.01 12.15
N ASP A 33 2.76 0.52 12.13
CA ASP A 33 3.57 0.32 10.93
C ASP A 33 3.47 -1.11 10.42
N LEU A 34 3.15 -1.31 9.13
CA LEU A 34 3.09 -2.62 8.48
C LEU A 34 4.21 -2.86 7.46
N SER A 35 5.21 -1.97 7.39
CA SER A 35 6.33 -2.11 6.45
C SER A 35 7.08 -3.43 6.64
N PHE A 36 7.08 -3.97 7.85
CA PHE A 36 7.74 -5.24 8.21
C PHE A 36 7.09 -6.48 7.57
N LEU A 37 5.86 -6.37 7.05
CA LEU A 37 5.21 -7.44 6.30
C LEU A 37 5.68 -7.53 4.85
N PHE A 38 6.45 -6.54 4.39
CA PHE A 38 7.00 -6.47 3.05
C PHE A 38 8.51 -6.70 3.07
N GLY A 39 9.05 -7.06 1.91
CA GLY A 39 10.48 -7.25 1.67
C GLY A 39 10.70 -8.01 0.37
N TYR A 40 11.86 -7.85 -0.26
CA TYR A 40 12.17 -8.57 -1.51
C TYR A 40 12.20 -10.09 -1.34
N ASN A 41 12.42 -10.58 -0.11
CA ASN A 41 12.43 -12.00 0.24
C ASN A 41 11.04 -12.56 0.63
N LYS A 42 9.99 -11.73 0.57
CA LYS A 42 8.62 -12.14 0.88
C LYS A 42 7.93 -12.74 -0.33
N THR A 43 6.90 -13.55 -0.08
CA THR A 43 6.12 -14.26 -1.12
C THR A 43 4.71 -13.70 -1.31
N ILE A 44 4.40 -12.58 -0.66
CA ILE A 44 3.03 -12.04 -0.63
C ILE A 44 2.60 -11.58 -2.02
N GLN A 45 1.37 -11.92 -2.37
CA GLN A 45 0.76 -11.64 -3.68
C GLN A 45 -0.39 -10.66 -3.54
N ILE A 46 -1.23 -10.83 -2.52
CA ILE A 46 -2.42 -10.03 -2.30
C ILE A 46 -2.36 -9.42 -0.90
N VAL A 47 -2.46 -8.10 -0.85
CA VAL A 47 -2.56 -7.31 0.37
C VAL A 47 -3.81 -6.47 0.34
N ASP A 48 -4.64 -6.61 1.37
CA ASP A 48 -5.69 -5.64 1.68
C ASP A 48 -5.55 -5.17 3.13
N PHE A 49 -5.05 -3.95 3.28
CA PHE A 49 -4.96 -3.23 4.56
C PHE A 49 -5.94 -2.06 4.63
N SER A 50 -6.90 -2.00 3.71
CA SER A 50 -7.78 -0.85 3.57
C SER A 50 -8.63 -0.60 4.81
N ARG A 51 -9.06 0.66 4.98
CA ARG A 51 -10.01 1.08 6.03
C ARG A 51 -9.53 0.68 7.43
N ASN A 52 -8.36 1.20 7.78
CA ASN A 52 -7.72 1.06 9.09
C ASN A 52 -7.12 2.41 9.51
N ILE A 53 -6.24 2.39 10.50
CA ILE A 53 -5.56 3.57 11.04
C ILE A 53 -4.03 3.35 10.96
N PHE A 54 -3.56 2.59 9.96
CA PHE A 54 -2.13 2.35 9.77
C PHE A 54 -1.38 3.61 9.39
N GLU A 55 -0.17 3.75 9.93
CA GLU A 55 0.68 4.92 9.78
C GLU A 55 2.13 4.48 9.63
N PHE A 56 2.63 4.59 8.40
CA PHE A 56 4.03 4.31 8.05
C PHE A 56 4.43 5.10 6.79
N ASP A 57 5.72 5.09 6.49
CA ASP A 57 6.32 5.76 5.33
C ASP A 57 6.45 4.77 4.17
N LEU A 58 5.59 4.92 3.17
CA LEU A 58 5.55 4.03 2.01
C LEU A 58 6.82 4.13 1.16
N SER A 59 7.54 5.25 1.20
CA SER A 59 8.74 5.47 0.37
C SER A 59 9.90 4.53 0.71
N LYS A 60 9.88 3.96 1.92
CA LYS A 60 10.90 3.03 2.43
C LYS A 60 10.54 1.56 2.23
N VAL A 61 9.33 1.27 1.73
CA VAL A 61 8.83 -0.10 1.59
C VAL A 61 9.44 -0.76 0.36
N LYS A 62 9.96 -1.97 0.56
CA LYS A 62 10.47 -2.85 -0.49
C LYS A 62 9.42 -3.91 -0.78
N PHE A 63 8.82 -3.88 -1.96
CA PHE A 63 7.82 -4.85 -2.35
C PHE A 63 8.46 -6.08 -3.00
N PRO A 64 7.95 -7.30 -2.73
CA PRO A 64 8.40 -8.50 -3.43
C PRO A 64 7.88 -8.53 -4.87
N ALA A 65 8.62 -9.22 -5.74
CA ALA A 65 8.24 -9.39 -7.15
C ALA A 65 6.92 -10.17 -7.33
N SER A 66 6.50 -10.93 -6.31
CA SER A 66 5.26 -11.71 -6.31
C SER A 66 3.99 -10.86 -6.13
N LEU A 67 4.10 -9.59 -5.72
CA LEU A 67 2.94 -8.77 -5.38
C LEU A 67 2.16 -8.38 -6.64
N THR A 68 0.88 -8.74 -6.67
CA THR A 68 -0.04 -8.49 -7.79
C THR A 68 -1.25 -7.64 -7.41
N SER A 69 -1.63 -7.59 -6.13
CA SER A 69 -2.74 -6.78 -5.64
C SER A 69 -2.36 -6.06 -4.35
N LEU A 70 -2.53 -4.74 -4.33
CA LEU A 70 -2.23 -3.89 -3.19
C LEU A 70 -3.36 -2.89 -2.93
N ASP A 71 -4.12 -3.12 -1.86
CA ASP A 71 -5.09 -2.17 -1.34
C ASP A 71 -4.64 -1.59 0.01
N LEU A 72 -4.38 -0.29 0.03
CA LEU A 72 -3.97 0.49 1.19
C LEU A 72 -4.96 1.62 1.52
N ASN A 73 -6.11 1.68 0.84
CA ASN A 73 -6.99 2.85 0.88
C ASN A 73 -7.53 3.15 2.29
N HIS A 74 -7.87 4.41 2.58
CA HIS A 74 -8.41 4.84 3.88
C HIS A 74 -7.51 4.45 5.06
N ASN A 75 -6.29 5.00 5.08
CA ASN A 75 -5.33 4.90 6.18
C ASN A 75 -4.67 6.27 6.41
N LYS A 76 -3.59 6.31 7.21
CA LYS A 76 -2.78 7.51 7.48
C LYS A 76 -1.37 7.41 6.88
N ILE A 77 -1.19 6.60 5.83
CA ILE A 77 0.13 6.31 5.24
C ILE A 77 0.71 7.57 4.61
N THR A 78 2.01 7.78 4.83
CA THR A 78 2.78 8.96 4.40
C THR A 78 3.89 8.59 3.43
N GLY A 79 4.66 9.58 2.98
CA GLY A 79 5.76 9.38 2.04
C GLY A 79 5.28 9.35 0.59
N SER A 80 6.17 8.92 -0.30
CA SER A 80 5.90 8.75 -1.74
C SER A 80 5.67 7.29 -2.10
N LEU A 81 5.14 7.06 -3.30
CA LEU A 81 5.16 5.73 -3.91
C LEU A 81 6.60 5.36 -4.27
N PRO A 82 7.16 4.26 -3.73
CA PRO A 82 8.53 3.86 -4.05
C PRO A 82 8.64 3.40 -5.50
N ALA A 83 9.77 3.68 -6.14
CA ALA A 83 10.01 3.34 -7.54
C ALA A 83 9.87 1.83 -7.83
N GLY A 84 10.10 0.98 -6.83
CA GLY A 84 9.93 -0.47 -6.95
C GLY A 84 8.53 -0.90 -7.37
N LEU A 85 7.47 -0.12 -7.06
CA LEU A 85 6.11 -0.42 -7.52
C LEU A 85 5.96 -0.38 -9.05
N ALA A 86 6.74 0.44 -9.74
CA ALA A 86 6.71 0.54 -11.20
C ALA A 86 7.31 -0.70 -11.89
N GLY A 87 8.09 -1.52 -11.16
CA GLY A 87 8.68 -2.75 -11.67
C GLY A 87 7.79 -3.99 -11.49
N LEU A 88 6.63 -3.84 -10.84
CA LEU A 88 5.72 -4.96 -10.55
C LEU A 88 4.63 -5.08 -11.60
N ASP A 89 4.21 -6.31 -11.88
CA ASP A 89 3.04 -6.60 -12.73
C ASP A 89 1.74 -6.58 -11.91
N LEU A 90 1.46 -5.42 -11.31
CA LEU A 90 0.27 -5.20 -10.50
C LEU A 90 -1.00 -5.30 -11.36
N GLN A 91 -1.95 -6.09 -10.89
CA GLN A 91 -3.30 -6.22 -11.45
C GLN A 91 -4.30 -5.32 -10.73
N TYR A 92 -4.03 -4.97 -9.47
CA TYR A 92 -4.86 -4.07 -8.67
C TYR A 92 -4.00 -3.16 -7.79
N LEU A 93 -4.37 -1.89 -7.74
CA LEU A 93 -3.76 -0.90 -6.86
C LEU A 93 -4.84 0.07 -6.35
N ASN A 94 -4.86 0.30 -5.05
CA ASN A 94 -5.60 1.41 -4.48
C ASN A 94 -4.86 1.99 -3.27
N VAL A 95 -4.39 3.22 -3.43
CA VAL A 95 -3.67 3.98 -2.39
C VAL A 95 -4.40 5.27 -2.01
N SER A 96 -5.65 5.41 -2.46
CA SER A 96 -6.49 6.59 -2.21
C SER A 96 -6.76 6.80 -0.72
N TYR A 97 -7.20 8.01 -0.35
CA TYR A 97 -7.54 8.35 1.04
C TYR A 97 -6.38 8.04 2.02
N ASN A 98 -5.21 8.58 1.72
CA ASN A 98 -4.02 8.51 2.55
C ASN A 98 -3.36 9.90 2.64
N ARG A 99 -2.14 9.98 3.15
CA ARG A 99 -1.35 11.21 3.28
C ARG A 99 -0.12 11.19 2.38
N LEU A 100 -0.16 10.43 1.28
CA LEU A 100 0.95 10.29 0.35
C LEU A 100 1.24 11.59 -0.39
N CYS A 101 2.49 11.79 -0.77
CA CYS A 101 2.96 12.96 -1.48
C CYS A 101 4.10 12.62 -2.44
N GLY A 102 4.22 13.40 -3.51
CA GLY A 102 5.28 13.28 -4.50
C GLY A 102 4.79 12.71 -5.82
N ARG A 103 5.72 12.56 -6.76
CA ARG A 103 5.40 12.12 -8.11
C ARG A 103 5.09 10.63 -8.14
N ILE A 104 4.02 10.24 -8.83
CA ILE A 104 3.74 8.84 -9.17
C ILE A 104 4.88 8.34 -10.08
N PRO A 105 5.60 7.26 -9.70
CA PRO A 105 6.66 6.70 -10.53
C PRO A 105 6.16 6.30 -11.91
N LYS A 106 6.96 6.58 -12.94
CA LYS A 106 6.66 6.16 -14.32
C LYS A 106 7.11 4.72 -14.53
N GLY A 107 6.30 3.93 -15.23
CA GLY A 107 6.63 2.56 -15.63
C GLY A 107 5.62 1.53 -15.11
N GLY A 108 5.70 0.33 -15.70
CA GLY A 108 4.81 -0.78 -15.36
C GLY A 108 3.34 -0.43 -15.56
N LYS A 109 2.51 -0.79 -14.56
CA LYS A 109 1.05 -0.64 -14.57
C LYS A 109 0.54 0.62 -13.86
N LEU A 110 1.41 1.41 -13.24
CA LEU A 110 0.98 2.54 -12.41
C LEU A 110 0.15 3.57 -13.20
N GLN A 111 0.52 3.85 -14.45
CA GLN A 111 -0.22 4.78 -15.30
C GLN A 111 -1.50 4.20 -15.91
N SER A 112 -1.71 2.87 -15.85
CA SER A 112 -2.94 2.25 -16.39
C SER A 112 -4.09 2.20 -15.38
N PHE A 113 -3.80 2.38 -14.08
CA PHE A 113 -4.85 2.47 -13.06
C PHE A 113 -5.58 3.81 -13.13
N ASP A 114 -6.87 3.80 -12.78
CA ASP A 114 -7.70 5.01 -12.79
C ASP A 114 -7.24 6.02 -11.73
N TYR A 115 -7.55 7.31 -11.95
CA TYR A 115 -7.31 8.40 -10.99
C TYR A 115 -7.86 8.10 -9.59
N SER A 116 -8.99 7.40 -9.48
CA SER A 116 -9.59 6.96 -8.21
C SER A 116 -8.67 6.05 -7.38
N SER A 117 -7.66 5.43 -7.98
CA SER A 117 -6.66 4.64 -7.25
C SER A 117 -5.71 5.51 -6.43
N TYR A 118 -5.65 6.82 -6.71
CA TYR A 118 -4.65 7.75 -6.19
C TYR A 118 -5.23 8.99 -5.50
N PHE A 119 -6.49 9.34 -5.78
CA PHE A 119 -7.13 10.54 -5.27
C PHE A 119 -7.20 10.59 -3.73
N HIS A 120 -7.47 11.79 -3.19
CA HIS A 120 -7.47 12.06 -1.75
C HIS A 120 -6.18 11.65 -1.04
N ASN A 121 -5.05 12.03 -1.64
CA ASN A 121 -3.74 12.03 -1.01
C ASN A 121 -3.27 13.47 -0.77
N ARG A 122 -2.24 13.64 0.08
CA ARG A 122 -1.75 14.96 0.49
C ARG A 122 -1.23 15.79 -0.70
N CYS A 123 -0.39 15.18 -1.54
CA CYS A 123 0.20 15.84 -2.71
C CYS A 123 0.77 14.86 -3.74
N LEU A 124 0.05 13.76 -4.02
CA LEU A 124 0.42 12.92 -5.16
C LEU A 124 0.18 13.67 -6.47
N CYS A 125 1.10 13.53 -7.42
CA CYS A 125 1.05 14.21 -8.71
C CYS A 125 1.69 13.39 -9.84
N GLY A 126 1.41 13.77 -11.09
CA GLY A 126 1.79 13.02 -12.28
C GLY A 126 0.77 11.94 -12.65
N ALA A 127 0.71 11.57 -13.92
CA ALA A 127 -0.32 10.68 -14.46
C ALA A 127 -0.48 9.38 -13.63
N PRO A 128 -1.73 8.97 -13.31
CA PRO A 128 -3.01 9.54 -13.78
C PRO A 128 -3.53 10.73 -12.96
N SER A 129 -2.78 11.20 -11.96
CA SER A 129 -3.13 12.40 -11.18
C SER A 129 -2.74 13.69 -11.92
N PRO A 130 -3.24 14.87 -11.48
CA PRO A 130 -2.82 16.16 -12.02
C PRO A 130 -1.30 16.31 -12.05
N ALA A 131 -0.80 17.06 -13.02
CA ALA A 131 0.64 17.31 -13.17
C ALA A 131 1.24 17.90 -11.89
N CYS A 132 2.50 17.56 -11.62
CA CYS A 132 3.25 18.17 -10.52
C CYS A 132 3.45 19.66 -10.82
N LYS A 133 3.25 20.49 -9.79
CA LYS A 133 3.55 21.93 -9.84
C LYS A 133 5.03 22.17 -9.57
#